data_AF-A0A831SGY2-F1
#
_entry.id   AF-A0A831SGY2-F1
#
_cell.length_a   1.000
_cell.length_b   1.000
_cell.length_c   1.000
_cell.angle_alpha   90.00
_cell.angle_beta   90.00
_cell.angle_gamma   90.00
#
_symmetry.space_group_name_H-M   'P 1'
#
loop_
_entity.id
_entity.type
_entity.pdbx_description
1 polymer ?
#
loop_
_entity_poly.entity_id
_entity_poly.type
_entity_poly.pdbx_seq_one_letter_code
_entity_poly.pdbx_strand_id
1 'polypeptide(L)'
;MVFTSLSVYNLRAEKQSYPRYDLLIVAPNLFLKYLEPLVEHKNRHGVRTKLVDIEDVYQQMYWQGRDQAEKLKYFIKSAVEKWGIKYVLLVGGKKHQTASDNYWIPVRYSYLSRSYDELAEPKFLSDLYFADIYDEHGNFSNWDTNGNGIYGEWAENQSAADIPDLYPDVYVG
;
A
#
# COMPACT_ATOMS: atom_id res chain seq x y z
N MET A 1 -44.65 34.56 -23.23
CA MET A 1 -43.37 35.11 -22.72
C MET A 1 -42.79 34.03 -21.80
N VAL A 2 -41.66 33.43 -22.24
CA VAL A 2 -40.67 32.63 -21.49
C VAL A 2 -41.18 31.29 -20.88
N PHE A 3 -40.95 30.13 -21.53
CA PHE A 3 -39.77 29.21 -21.42
C PHE A 3 -39.43 28.86 -19.95
N THR A 4 -39.13 27.66 -19.45
CA THR A 4 -38.96 26.23 -19.84
C THR A 4 -38.55 25.51 -18.54
N SER A 5 -38.42 24.17 -18.57
CA SER A 5 -37.41 23.42 -17.78
C SER A 5 -37.74 23.16 -16.29
N LEU A 6 -37.55 21.99 -15.67
CA LEU A 6 -36.84 20.77 -16.06
C LEU A 6 -37.54 19.54 -15.51
N SER A 7 -37.48 18.50 -16.35
CA SER A 7 -37.40 17.09 -16.03
C SER A 7 -36.93 16.84 -14.59
N VAL A 8 -37.73 16.10 -13.83
CA VAL A 8 -37.32 15.40 -12.61
C VAL A 8 -36.08 14.59 -12.98
N TYR A 9 -34.91 15.10 -12.61
CA TYR A 9 -33.64 14.42 -12.82
C TYR A 9 -33.69 13.08 -12.06
N ASN A 10 -33.90 12.01 -12.81
CA ASN A 10 -33.44 10.68 -12.48
C ASN A 10 -31.91 10.74 -12.31
N LEU A 11 -31.43 11.16 -11.15
CA LEU A 11 -30.06 10.91 -10.69
C LEU A 11 -29.98 9.43 -10.32
N ARG A 12 -30.01 8.56 -11.33
CA ARG A 12 -29.30 7.29 -11.20
C ARG A 12 -27.84 7.67 -11.09
N ALA A 13 -27.26 7.52 -9.89
CA ALA A 13 -25.82 7.56 -9.74
C ALA A 13 -25.25 6.54 -10.73
N GLU A 14 -24.67 7.01 -11.83
CA GLU A 14 -23.89 6.16 -12.71
C GLU A 14 -22.77 5.60 -11.84
N LYS A 15 -22.85 4.29 -11.58
CA LYS A 15 -21.82 3.58 -10.82
C LYS A 15 -20.55 3.68 -11.66
N GLN A 16 -19.66 4.60 -11.29
CA GLN A 16 -18.46 4.88 -12.06
C GLN A 16 -17.67 3.57 -12.21
N SER A 17 -17.68 3.03 -13.44
CA SER A 17 -17.02 1.76 -13.73
C SER A 17 -15.55 2.04 -13.97
N TYR A 18 -14.76 1.97 -12.90
CA TYR A 18 -13.31 2.05 -13.01
C TYR A 18 -12.76 0.86 -13.82
N PRO A 19 -11.66 1.07 -14.57
CA PRO A 19 -10.95 -0.05 -15.19
C PRO A 19 -10.50 -1.01 -14.09
N ARG A 20 -10.80 -2.30 -14.28
CA ARG A 20 -10.44 -3.34 -13.32
C ARG A 20 -9.07 -3.90 -13.67
N TYR A 21 -8.22 -4.05 -12.66
CA TYR A 21 -6.90 -4.66 -12.75
C TYR A 21 -6.79 -5.75 -11.69
N ASP A 22 -5.94 -6.74 -11.94
CA ASP A 22 -5.74 -7.88 -11.04
C ASP A 22 -4.41 -7.71 -10.27
N LEU A 23 -3.35 -7.28 -10.96
CA LEU A 23 -2.00 -7.06 -10.44
C LEU A 23 -1.57 -5.59 -10.55
N LEU A 24 -1.08 -5.03 -9.46
CA LEU A 24 -0.38 -3.75 -9.41
C LEU A 24 1.12 -4.02 -9.25
N ILE A 25 1.95 -3.46 -10.12
CA ILE A 25 3.40 -3.45 -9.99
C ILE A 25 3.82 -2.01 -9.68
N VAL A 26 4.48 -1.79 -8.55
CA VAL A 26 5.06 -0.49 -8.19
C VAL A 26 6.57 -0.61 -8.23
N ALA A 27 7.23 0.28 -8.96
CA ALA A 27 8.67 0.26 -9.14
C ALA A 27 9.23 1.68 -9.33
N PRO A 28 10.52 1.92 -9.06
CA PRO A 28 11.20 3.13 -9.50
C PRO A 28 11.13 3.29 -11.02
N ASN A 29 11.04 4.55 -11.48
CA ASN A 29 11.09 4.92 -12.90
C ASN A 29 12.14 4.15 -13.72
N LEU A 30 13.34 4.01 -13.15
CA LEU A 30 14.49 3.35 -13.76
C LEU A 30 14.19 1.89 -14.16
N PHE A 31 13.28 1.22 -13.48
CA PHE A 31 12.95 -0.19 -13.70
C PHE A 31 11.76 -0.40 -14.63
N LEU A 32 10.96 0.63 -14.91
CA LEU A 32 9.68 0.47 -15.62
C LEU A 32 9.85 -0.18 -17.00
N LYS A 33 10.79 0.32 -17.81
CA LYS A 33 11.08 -0.24 -19.14
C LYS A 33 11.47 -1.72 -19.08
N TYR A 34 12.18 -2.13 -18.04
CA TYR A 34 12.60 -3.52 -17.88
C TYR A 34 11.47 -4.42 -17.37
N LEU A 35 10.41 -3.84 -16.81
CA LEU A 35 9.22 -4.56 -16.34
C LEU A 35 8.13 -4.69 -17.41
N GLU A 36 8.21 -3.95 -18.52
CA GLU A 36 7.25 -4.06 -19.64
C GLU A 36 7.06 -5.52 -20.13
N PRO A 37 8.12 -6.34 -20.33
CA PRO A 37 7.94 -7.73 -20.76
C PRO A 37 7.15 -8.58 -19.76
N LEU A 38 7.29 -8.32 -18.45
CA LEU A 38 6.53 -9.00 -17.41
C LEU A 38 5.06 -8.58 -17.46
N VAL A 39 4.78 -7.28 -17.60
CA VAL A 39 3.43 -6.74 -17.75
C VAL A 39 2.73 -7.36 -18.95
N GLU A 40 3.40 -7.39 -20.11
CA GLU A 40 2.86 -8.02 -21.32
C GLU A 40 2.62 -9.52 -21.13
N HIS A 41 3.56 -10.23 -20.51
CA HIS A 41 3.41 -11.65 -20.22
C HIS A 41 2.18 -11.90 -19.34
N LYS A 42 2.02 -11.15 -18.24
CA LYS A 42 0.86 -11.29 -17.34
C LYS A 42 -0.46 -10.98 -18.05
N ASN A 43 -0.50 -9.91 -18.84
CA ASN A 43 -1.68 -9.55 -19.63
C ASN A 43 -2.05 -10.63 -20.67
N ARG A 44 -1.07 -11.22 -21.37
CA ARG A 44 -1.30 -12.33 -22.31
C ARG A 44 -1.87 -13.59 -21.62
N HIS A 45 -1.61 -13.77 -20.33
CA HIS A 45 -2.13 -14.87 -19.52
C HIS A 45 -3.37 -14.47 -18.70
N GLY A 46 -4.04 -13.38 -19.07
CA GLY A 46 -5.31 -12.97 -18.45
C GLY A 46 -5.18 -12.31 -17.07
N VAL A 47 -3.97 -11.95 -16.63
CA VAL A 47 -3.74 -11.18 -15.40
C VAL A 47 -3.55 -9.72 -15.78
N ARG A 48 -4.61 -8.91 -15.66
CA ARG A 48 -4.56 -7.50 -16.05
C ARG A 48 -3.65 -6.74 -15.11
N THR A 49 -2.56 -6.24 -15.66
CA THR A 49 -1.46 -5.69 -14.88
C THR A 49 -1.33 -4.19 -15.08
N LYS A 50 -1.24 -3.45 -13.98
CA LYS A 50 -0.96 -2.01 -13.95
C LYS A 50 0.45 -1.80 -13.41
N LEU A 51 1.33 -1.20 -14.21
CA LEU A 51 2.66 -0.79 -13.80
C LEU A 51 2.65 0.71 -13.46
N VAL A 52 3.22 1.08 -12.31
CA VAL A 52 3.20 2.45 -11.76
C VAL A 52 4.58 2.83 -11.21
N ASP A 53 4.98 4.08 -11.43
CA ASP A 53 6.17 4.69 -10.84
C ASP A 53 5.92 5.03 -9.35
N ILE A 54 6.85 4.68 -8.48
CA ILE A 54 6.77 5.04 -7.06
C ILE A 54 6.73 6.57 -6.83
N GLU A 55 7.37 7.36 -7.69
CA GLU A 55 7.31 8.82 -7.55
C GLU A 55 5.92 9.37 -7.91
N ASP A 56 5.25 8.80 -8.90
CA ASP A 56 3.86 9.13 -9.24
C ASP A 56 2.91 8.77 -8.09
N VAL A 57 3.19 7.67 -7.37
CA VAL A 57 2.45 7.29 -6.15
C VAL A 57 2.54 8.39 -5.10
N TYR A 58 3.75 8.90 -4.82
CA TYR A 58 3.94 9.96 -3.83
C TYR A 58 3.27 11.27 -4.22
N GLN A 59 3.26 11.60 -5.50
CA GLN A 59 2.57 12.78 -6.02
C GLN A 59 1.04 12.65 -5.91
N GLN A 60 0.48 11.50 -6.28
CA GLN A 60 -0.96 11.25 -6.18
C GLN A 60 -1.42 11.23 -4.73
N MET A 61 -0.60 10.70 -3.83
CA MET A 61 -0.85 10.66 -2.39
C MET A 61 -0.23 11.87 -1.68
N TYR A 62 -0.06 13.02 -2.35
CA TYR A 62 0.61 14.18 -1.74
C TYR A 62 -0.04 14.60 -0.41
N TRP A 63 -1.37 14.63 -0.36
CA TRP A 63 -2.19 15.04 0.80
C TRP A 63 -2.60 13.89 1.73
N GLN A 64 -2.15 12.65 1.47
CA GLN A 64 -2.50 11.46 2.26
C GLN A 64 -1.24 10.74 2.71
N GLY A 65 -1.23 10.19 3.91
CA GLY A 65 -0.05 9.51 4.44
C GLY A 65 1.02 10.45 5.00
N ARG A 66 1.53 10.11 6.18
CA ARG A 66 2.51 10.85 6.97
C ARG A 66 3.92 10.74 6.38
N ASP A 67 4.24 9.61 5.77
CA ASP A 67 5.52 9.32 5.14
C ASP A 67 5.37 8.53 3.83
N GLN A 68 6.50 8.21 3.18
CA GLN A 68 6.50 7.49 1.90
C GLN A 68 5.87 6.09 1.99
N ALA A 69 6.06 5.37 3.10
CA ALA A 69 5.48 4.04 3.28
C ALA A 69 3.97 4.13 3.45
N GLU A 70 3.46 5.07 4.24
CA GLU A 70 2.01 5.27 4.38
C GLU A 70 1.37 5.80 3.10
N LYS A 71 2.06 6.65 2.34
CA LYS A 71 1.64 7.06 0.99
C LYS A 71 1.46 5.86 0.06
N LEU A 72 2.45 4.97 0.01
CA LEU A 72 2.34 3.73 -0.77
C LEU A 72 1.16 2.87 -0.31
N LYS A 73 0.95 2.73 1.01
CA LYS A 73 -0.17 1.98 1.57
C LYS A 73 -1.54 2.58 1.19
N TYR A 74 -1.70 3.90 1.27
CA TYR A 74 -2.92 4.59 0.80
C TYR A 74 -3.17 4.44 -0.70
N PHE A 75 -2.10 4.41 -1.49
CA PHE A 75 -2.22 4.15 -2.93
C PHE A 75 -2.69 2.72 -3.20
N ILE A 76 -2.13 1.72 -2.50
CA ILE A 76 -2.57 0.33 -2.57
C ILE A 76 -4.05 0.22 -2.18
N LYS A 77 -4.47 0.84 -1.07
CA LYS A 77 -5.88 0.94 -0.67
C LYS A 77 -6.76 1.48 -1.80
N SER A 78 -6.36 2.61 -2.40
CA SER A 78 -7.08 3.21 -3.52
C SER A 78 -7.16 2.28 -4.73
N ALA A 79 -6.10 1.52 -5.00
CA ALA A 79 -6.05 0.55 -6.09
C ALA A 79 -6.95 -0.67 -5.83
N VAL A 80 -7.02 -1.15 -4.59
CA VAL A 80 -7.98 -2.19 -4.17
C VAL A 80 -9.42 -1.70 -4.34
N GLU A 81 -9.74 -0.52 -3.82
CA GLU A 81 -11.12 0.00 -3.82
C GLU A 81 -11.61 0.39 -5.22
N LYS A 82 -10.77 1.07 -6.00
CA LYS A 82 -11.17 1.62 -7.30
C LYS A 82 -10.93 0.61 -8.42
N TRP A 83 -9.77 -0.03 -8.46
CA TRP A 83 -9.40 -0.94 -9.56
C TRP A 83 -9.69 -2.41 -9.25
N GLY A 84 -9.98 -2.76 -8.00
CA GLY A 84 -10.21 -4.14 -7.61
C GLY A 84 -8.95 -5.00 -7.63
N ILE A 85 -7.78 -4.38 -7.41
CA ILE A 85 -6.49 -5.06 -7.29
C ILE A 85 -6.58 -6.14 -6.21
N LYS A 86 -5.98 -7.29 -6.48
CA LYS A 86 -5.81 -8.39 -5.52
C LYS A 86 -4.35 -8.70 -5.24
N TYR A 87 -3.47 -8.43 -6.20
CA TYR A 87 -2.05 -8.71 -6.10
C TYR A 87 -1.25 -7.42 -6.25
N VAL A 88 -0.23 -7.25 -5.41
CA VAL A 88 0.74 -6.16 -5.47
C VAL A 88 2.13 -6.77 -5.56
N LEU A 89 2.94 -6.28 -6.48
CA LEU A 89 4.36 -6.60 -6.61
C LEU A 89 5.17 -5.33 -6.40
N LEU A 90 5.98 -5.30 -5.35
CA LEU A 90 6.84 -4.17 -4.99
C LEU A 90 8.26 -4.42 -5.52
N VAL A 91 8.63 -3.74 -6.61
CA VAL A 91 9.92 -3.98 -7.27
C VAL A 91 10.95 -2.95 -6.85
N GLY A 92 11.79 -3.31 -5.88
CA GLY A 92 12.98 -2.54 -5.50
C GLY A 92 13.30 -2.66 -4.01
N GLY A 93 14.51 -3.14 -3.69
CA GLY A 93 14.95 -3.30 -2.30
C GLY A 93 15.84 -2.16 -1.80
N LYS A 94 16.77 -2.50 -0.90
CA LYS A 94 17.78 -1.56 -0.38
C LYS A 94 18.66 -1.03 -1.53
N LYS A 95 18.89 0.28 -1.56
CA LYS A 95 19.82 0.93 -2.48
C LYS A 95 21.23 0.66 -1.97
N HIS A 96 22.00 -0.09 -2.76
CA HIS A 96 23.38 -0.48 -2.43
C HIS A 96 23.46 -1.33 -1.15
N GLN A 97 24.67 -1.76 -0.81
CA GLN A 97 24.97 -2.51 0.41
C GLN A 97 25.64 -1.61 1.45
N THR A 98 25.04 -0.44 1.71
CA THR A 98 25.56 0.55 2.65
C THR A 98 24.90 0.43 4.02
N ALA A 99 25.54 0.99 5.05
CA ALA A 99 24.96 1.09 6.39
C ALA A 99 23.74 2.03 6.45
N SER A 100 23.57 2.92 5.45
CA SER A 100 22.40 3.79 5.36
C SER A 100 21.15 3.03 4.93
N ASP A 101 20.03 3.35 5.57
CA ASP A 101 18.71 2.85 5.22
C ASP A 101 18.11 3.66 4.07
N ASN A 102 18.59 3.38 2.86
CA ASN A 102 18.05 3.93 1.62
C ASN A 102 17.41 2.79 0.83
N TYR A 103 16.17 2.97 0.38
CA TYR A 103 15.42 1.94 -0.33
C TYR A 103 14.81 2.50 -1.63
N TRP A 104 14.66 1.65 -2.64
CA TRP A 104 13.97 1.97 -3.89
C TRP A 104 12.45 2.04 -3.69
N ILE A 105 11.90 1.09 -2.93
CA ILE A 105 10.53 1.09 -2.42
C ILE A 105 10.60 1.33 -0.92
N PRO A 106 9.74 2.18 -0.34
CA PRO A 106 9.77 2.46 1.09
C PRO A 106 9.42 1.20 1.85
N VAL A 107 9.96 1.07 3.06
CA VAL A 107 9.74 -0.08 3.93
C VAL A 107 9.08 0.36 5.22
N ARG A 108 8.47 -0.58 5.95
CA ARG A 108 8.01 -0.36 7.31
C ARG A 108 8.73 -1.31 8.27
N TYR A 109 9.22 -0.75 9.37
CA TYR A 109 9.71 -1.53 10.50
C TYR A 109 8.59 -1.73 11.52
N SER A 110 8.36 -2.98 11.92
CA SER A 110 7.56 -3.33 13.09
C SER A 110 8.45 -3.32 14.33
N TYR A 111 8.00 -2.65 15.39
CA TYR A 111 8.70 -2.54 16.68
C TYR A 111 8.17 -3.58 17.68
N LEU A 112 8.01 -4.81 17.20
CA LEU A 112 7.78 -5.98 18.04
C LEU A 112 9.11 -6.38 18.67
N SER A 113 9.37 -5.87 19.87
CA SER A 113 10.62 -6.15 20.57
C SER A 113 10.55 -7.52 21.24
N ARG A 114 11.48 -8.41 20.88
CA ARG A 114 11.66 -9.71 21.52
C ARG A 114 13.15 -9.92 21.79
N SER A 115 13.50 -10.22 23.04
CA SER A 115 14.83 -10.68 23.37
C SER A 115 14.88 -12.18 23.10
N TYR A 116 15.49 -12.57 21.98
CA TYR A 116 16.00 -13.95 21.84
C TYR A 116 17.35 -14.01 22.53
N ASP A 117 17.63 -15.13 23.21
CA ASP A 117 18.76 -15.31 24.14
C ASP A 117 20.03 -14.53 23.77
N GLU A 118 20.50 -14.65 22.52
CA GLU A 118 21.75 -14.05 22.05
C GLU A 118 21.57 -12.93 20.99
N LEU A 119 20.35 -12.65 20.55
CA LEU A 119 20.06 -11.69 19.48
C LEU A 119 18.79 -10.89 19.80
N ALA A 120 18.99 -9.71 20.40
CA ALA A 120 17.91 -8.73 20.52
C ALA A 120 17.58 -8.17 19.14
N GLU A 121 16.36 -8.41 18.66
CA GLU A 121 15.82 -7.77 17.47
C GLU A 121 14.75 -6.75 17.91
N PRO A 122 15.12 -5.47 18.10
CA PRO A 122 14.17 -4.48 18.59
C PRO A 122 13.11 -4.11 17.55
N LYS A 123 13.38 -4.39 16.27
CA LYS A 123 12.47 -4.17 15.14
C LYS A 123 12.91 -4.95 13.91
N PHE A 124 11.97 -5.24 13.01
CA PHE A 124 12.23 -5.90 11.73
C PHE A 124 11.38 -5.31 10.61
N LEU A 125 11.83 -5.51 9.35
CA LEU A 125 11.10 -5.09 8.15
C LEU A 125 9.87 -5.97 7.94
N SER A 126 8.73 -5.38 7.60
CA SER A 126 7.50 -6.14 7.36
C SER A 126 6.71 -5.61 6.18
N ASP A 127 6.64 -6.42 5.12
CA ASP A 127 5.77 -6.16 3.97
C ASP A 127 4.29 -6.39 4.29
N LEU A 128 3.98 -7.10 5.39
CA LEU A 128 2.61 -7.26 5.88
C LEU A 128 1.96 -5.89 6.14
N TYR A 129 2.75 -4.88 6.50
CA TYR A 129 2.26 -3.49 6.61
C TYR A 129 1.57 -3.00 5.33
N PHE A 130 2.03 -3.39 4.15
CA PHE A 130 1.41 -3.00 2.88
C PHE A 130 0.23 -3.88 2.49
N ALA A 131 0.10 -5.06 3.10
CA ALA A 131 -0.94 -6.05 2.81
C ALA A 131 -2.19 -5.88 3.70
N ASP A 132 -1.99 -5.57 4.98
CA ASP A 132 -3.02 -5.26 5.98
C ASP A 132 -3.49 -3.81 5.74
N ILE A 133 -4.62 -3.62 5.04
CA ILE A 133 -5.13 -2.30 4.63
C ILE A 133 -6.17 -1.79 5.62
N TYR A 134 -7.01 -2.68 6.14
CA TYR A 134 -8.11 -2.38 7.03
C TYR A 134 -7.94 -3.02 8.40
N ASP A 135 -8.39 -2.33 9.44
CA ASP A 135 -8.56 -2.94 10.76
C ASP A 135 -9.83 -3.80 10.83
N GLU A 136 -10.06 -4.43 11.98
CA GLU A 136 -11.24 -5.27 12.24
C GLU A 136 -12.59 -4.53 12.10
N HIS A 137 -12.58 -3.20 12.07
CA HIS A 137 -13.75 -2.34 11.90
C HIS A 137 -13.89 -1.78 10.48
N GLY A 138 -12.96 -2.09 9.58
CA GLY A 138 -12.92 -1.59 8.22
C GLY A 138 -12.32 -0.18 8.08
N ASN A 139 -11.69 0.37 9.12
CA ASN A 139 -10.94 1.63 9.01
C ASN A 139 -9.54 1.35 8.48
N PHE A 140 -8.82 2.40 8.07
CA PHE A 140 -7.43 2.23 7.62
C PHE A 140 -6.51 1.77 8.75
N SER A 141 -5.90 0.60 8.60
CA SER A 141 -4.92 0.05 9.54
C SER A 141 -3.58 0.79 9.37
N ASN A 142 -3.28 1.76 10.23
CA ASN A 142 -2.08 2.60 10.11
C ASN A 142 -0.85 2.02 10.84
N TRP A 143 -1.03 0.93 11.59
CA TRP A 143 -0.05 0.30 12.50
C TRP A 143 0.51 1.22 13.60
N ASP A 144 -0.14 2.35 13.88
CA ASP A 144 0.29 3.33 14.89
C ASP A 144 -0.97 3.83 15.61
N THR A 145 -1.48 3.01 16.53
CA THR A 145 -2.73 3.22 17.25
C THR A 145 -2.61 4.39 18.22
N ASN A 146 -1.42 4.58 18.81
CA ASN A 146 -1.17 5.63 19.79
C ASN A 146 -0.67 6.96 19.17
N GLY A 147 -0.31 6.96 17.87
CA GLY A 147 0.06 8.14 17.10
C GLY A 147 1.48 8.65 17.37
N ASN A 148 2.38 7.81 17.88
CA ASN A 148 3.75 8.21 18.26
C ASN A 148 4.78 8.04 17.12
N GLY A 149 4.39 7.49 15.97
CA GLY A 149 5.28 7.25 14.82
C GLY A 149 6.20 6.03 14.97
N ILE A 150 5.95 5.19 15.97
CA ILE A 150 6.49 3.84 16.12
C ILE A 150 5.38 2.90 15.65
N TYR A 151 5.73 1.88 14.87
CA TYR A 151 4.73 1.09 14.15
C TYR A 151 4.75 -0.36 14.60
N GLY A 152 3.57 -0.94 14.83
CA GLY A 152 3.42 -2.30 15.35
C GLY A 152 4.16 -2.46 16.68
N GLU A 153 4.12 -1.43 17.53
CA GLU A 153 4.83 -1.35 18.79
C GLU A 153 4.29 -2.36 19.80
N TRP A 154 5.15 -3.28 20.20
CA TRP A 154 4.90 -4.16 21.32
C TRP A 154 6.20 -4.44 22.07
N ALA A 155 6.45 -3.61 23.08
CA ALA A 155 7.60 -3.70 23.95
C ALA A 155 7.59 -5.00 24.77
N GLU A 156 8.79 -5.50 25.07
CA GLU A 156 8.97 -6.69 25.88
C GLU A 156 8.42 -6.48 27.30
N ASN A 157 7.72 -7.49 27.83
CA ASN A 157 7.06 -7.47 29.14
C ASN A 157 5.99 -6.36 29.31
N GLN A 158 5.45 -5.82 28.22
CA GLN A 158 4.36 -4.84 28.23
C GLN A 158 3.18 -5.33 27.38
N SER A 159 2.04 -4.66 27.54
CA SER A 159 0.91 -4.79 26.60
C SER A 159 1.28 -4.20 25.25
N ALA A 160 0.66 -4.70 24.18
CA ALA A 160 0.80 -4.11 22.85
C ALA A 160 0.32 -2.64 22.89
N ALA A 161 1.15 -1.74 22.34
CA ALA A 161 0.82 -0.32 22.25
C ALA A 161 0.09 -0.01 20.93
N ASP A 162 0.43 -0.75 19.87
CA ASP A 162 -0.30 -0.78 18.61
C ASP A 162 -1.05 -2.10 18.43
N ILE A 163 -2.24 -2.02 17.87
CA ILE A 163 -3.14 -3.17 17.74
C ILE A 163 -3.63 -3.28 16.27
N PRO A 164 -2.73 -3.52 15.31
CA PRO A 164 -3.15 -3.92 13.96
C PRO A 164 -3.82 -5.30 14.04
N ASP A 165 -4.80 -5.56 13.16
CA ASP A 165 -5.45 -6.88 13.11
C ASP A 165 -4.55 -7.94 12.44
N LEU A 166 -3.52 -7.50 11.71
CA LEU A 166 -2.54 -8.30 11.00
C LEU A 166 -3.15 -9.20 9.91
N TYR A 167 -4.36 -8.87 9.45
CA TYR A 167 -5.05 -9.62 8.42
C TYR A 167 -4.76 -9.02 7.03
N PRO A 168 -4.10 -9.76 6.12
CA PRO A 168 -3.80 -9.23 4.80
C PRO A 168 -5.07 -9.13 3.93
N ASP A 169 -5.37 -7.93 3.44
CA ASP A 169 -6.47 -7.65 2.50
C ASP A 169 -6.06 -7.81 1.04
N VAL A 170 -4.76 -7.76 0.77
CA VAL A 170 -4.17 -7.85 -0.57
C VAL A 170 -2.91 -8.71 -0.53
N TYR A 171 -2.67 -9.49 -1.57
CA TYR A 171 -1.47 -10.32 -1.67
C TYR A 171 -0.28 -9.45 -2.10
N VAL A 172 0.72 -9.29 -1.24
CA VAL A 172 1.94 -8.51 -1.51
C VAL A 172 3.12 -9.46 -1.72
N GLY A 173 3.98 -9.17 -2.70
CA GLY A 173 5.26 -9.84 -2.91
C GLY A 173 6.25 -9.00 -3.70
#